data_AF-A0AAF0XVQ3-F1
#
_entry.id   AF-A0AAF0XVQ3-F1
#
_cell.length_a   1.000
_cell.length_b   1.000
_cell.length_c   1.000
_cell.angle_alpha   90.00
_cell.angle_beta   90.00
_cell.angle_gamma   90.00
#
_symmetry.space_group_name_H-M   'P 1'
#
loop_
_entity.id
_entity.type
_entity.pdbx_description
1 polymer ?
#
loop_
_entity_poly.entity_id
_entity_poly.type
_entity_poly.pdbx_seq_one_letter_code
_entity_poly.pdbx_strand_id
1 'polypeptide(L)'
;MAKVHARSLAEKIPITMNEDHQPVSDNQKIITELTNFVGSLARDNVSLTYVNWHVVPNKLKKELWEYTRVYYSNEGQKWVYSTLNDAWRGYKSPMKTKHYSNLPNDDERRAKRPDDIPLEDLKHF
;
A
#
# COMPACT_ATOMS: atom_id res chain seq x y z
N MET A 1 3.22 6.50 -13.87
CA MET A 1 3.78 6.39 -12.51
C MET A 1 5.19 5.76 -12.52
N ALA A 2 6.09 6.12 -13.46
CA ALA A 2 7.39 5.43 -13.63
C ALA A 2 8.61 6.23 -13.11
N LYS A 3 8.41 7.44 -12.55
CA LYS A 3 9.52 8.36 -12.28
C LYS A 3 10.23 8.13 -10.94
N VAL A 4 9.59 7.54 -9.93
CA VAL A 4 10.19 7.38 -8.60
C VAL A 4 11.24 6.27 -8.60
N HIS A 5 10.91 5.11 -9.18
CA HIS A 5 11.82 3.94 -9.23
C HIS A 5 13.10 4.19 -10.04
N ALA A 6 13.08 5.15 -10.97
CA ALA A 6 14.20 5.51 -11.83
C ALA A 6 15.16 6.55 -11.21
N ARG A 7 14.85 7.09 -10.02
CA ARG A 7 15.72 8.07 -9.35
C ARG A 7 16.97 7.43 -8.80
N SER A 8 18.09 8.15 -8.88
CA SER A 8 19.32 7.69 -8.22
C SER A 8 19.22 7.89 -6.71
N LEU A 9 19.92 7.04 -5.94
CA LEU A 9 19.99 7.13 -4.47
C LEU A 9 20.50 8.49 -3.96
N ALA A 10 21.18 9.27 -4.80
CA ALA A 10 21.69 10.59 -4.49
C ALA A 10 20.62 11.71 -4.56
N GLU A 11 19.47 11.46 -5.20
CA GLU A 11 18.38 12.43 -5.39
C GLU A 11 17.24 12.23 -4.38
N LYS A 12 17.61 11.89 -3.15
CA LYS A 12 16.66 11.68 -2.06
C LYS A 12 15.87 12.96 -1.82
N ILE A 13 14.54 12.91 -1.93
CA ILE A 13 13.72 14.09 -1.72
C ILE A 13 13.59 14.36 -0.22
N PRO A 14 14.02 15.53 0.28
CA PRO A 14 13.79 15.91 1.66
C PRO A 14 12.30 16.17 1.86
N ILE A 15 11.75 15.53 2.88
CA ILE A 15 10.38 15.74 3.32
C ILE A 15 10.46 16.02 4.81
N THR A 16 9.91 17.17 5.20
CA THR A 16 9.74 17.57 6.59
C THR A 16 8.41 17.05 7.11
N MET A 17 8.35 16.78 8.41
CA MET A 17 7.13 16.37 9.08
C MET A 17 6.60 17.54 9.92
N ASN A 18 5.29 17.78 9.90
CA ASN A 18 4.67 18.72 10.84
C ASN A 18 4.48 18.07 12.23
N GLU A 19 3.91 18.84 13.17
CA GLU A 19 3.63 18.39 14.54
C GLU A 19 2.68 17.18 14.60
N ASP A 20 1.82 17.03 13.60
CA ASP A 20 0.91 15.88 13.44
C ASP A 20 1.57 14.66 12.76
N HIS A 21 2.89 14.71 12.54
CA HIS A 21 3.65 13.71 11.80
C HIS A 21 3.18 13.50 10.36
N GLN A 22 2.67 14.54 9.70
CA GLN A 22 2.29 14.52 8.29
C GLN A 22 3.41 15.15 7.45
N PRO A 23 3.67 14.64 6.23
CA PRO A 23 4.68 15.19 5.36
C PRO A 23 4.22 16.56 4.84
N VAL A 24 5.08 17.55 5.02
CA VAL A 24 4.93 18.92 4.51
C VAL A 24 6.06 19.23 3.55
N SER A 25 5.74 19.97 2.50
CA SER A 25 6.72 20.44 1.51
C SER A 25 6.15 21.68 0.83
N ASP A 26 7.02 22.63 0.47
CA ASP A 26 6.67 23.81 -0.32
C ASP A 26 6.08 23.43 -1.69
N ASN A 27 6.40 22.23 -2.18
CA ASN A 27 5.89 21.70 -3.42
C ASN A 27 4.87 20.58 -3.17
N GLN A 28 3.59 20.92 -3.25
CA GLN A 28 2.48 19.96 -3.09
C GLN A 28 2.59 18.73 -4.02
N LYS A 29 3.21 18.86 -5.20
CA LYS A 29 3.39 17.73 -6.12
C LYS A 29 4.27 16.63 -5.51
N ILE A 30 5.22 16.98 -4.65
CA ILE A 30 6.07 16.02 -3.94
C ILE A 30 5.23 15.20 -2.97
N ILE A 31 4.34 15.85 -2.21
CA ILE A 31 3.45 15.19 -1.25
C ILE A 31 2.49 14.24 -1.96
N THR A 32 1.89 14.69 -3.07
CA THR A 32 1.02 13.85 -3.91
C THR A 32 1.78 12.67 -4.51
N GLU A 33 3.00 12.88 -5.00
CA GLU A 33 3.82 11.79 -5.56
C GLU A 33 4.21 10.76 -4.49
N LEU A 34 4.64 11.21 -3.30
CA LEU A 34 4.92 10.35 -2.15
C LEU A 34 3.68 9.52 -1.79
N THR A 35 2.52 10.17 -1.66
CA THR A 35 1.26 9.51 -1.28
C THR A 35 0.87 8.46 -2.32
N ASN A 36 1.00 8.79 -3.61
CA ASN A 36 0.72 7.86 -4.70
C ASN A 36 1.70 6.69 -4.73
N PHE A 37 2.99 6.94 -4.49
CA PHE A 37 4.04 5.93 -4.44
C PHE A 37 3.83 4.96 -3.27
N VAL A 38 3.60 5.47 -2.05
CA VAL A 38 3.28 4.62 -0.89
C VAL A 38 1.99 3.84 -1.16
N GLY A 39 1.00 4.49 -1.78
CA GLY A 39 -0.24 3.84 -2.15
C GLY A 39 -0.07 2.72 -3.19
N SER A 40 0.83 2.86 -4.18
CA SER A 40 1.10 1.77 -5.13
C SER A 40 1.84 0.62 -4.45
N LEU A 41 2.81 0.91 -3.58
CA LEU A 41 3.48 -0.13 -2.79
C LEU A 41 2.49 -0.99 -2.01
N ALA A 42 1.50 -0.38 -1.35
CA ALA A 42 0.45 -1.11 -0.64
C ALA A 42 -0.37 -2.01 -1.58
N ARG A 43 -0.77 -1.50 -2.75
CA ARG A 43 -1.63 -2.24 -3.70
C ARG A 43 -0.90 -3.39 -4.38
N ASP A 44 0.36 -3.17 -4.74
CA ASP A 44 1.12 -4.11 -5.55
C ASP A 44 1.78 -5.21 -4.70
N ASN A 45 2.03 -4.96 -3.40
CA ASN A 45 2.81 -5.88 -2.56
C ASN A 45 2.04 -6.44 -1.36
N VAL A 46 0.91 -5.85 -0.96
CA VAL A 46 0.14 -6.35 0.21
C VAL A 46 -1.08 -7.14 -0.28
N SER A 47 -1.07 -8.44 -0.02
CA SER A 47 -2.16 -9.32 -0.44
C SER A 47 -3.50 -8.88 0.16
N LEU A 48 -4.57 -9.00 -0.64
CA LEU A 48 -5.94 -8.68 -0.23
C LEU A 48 -6.51 -9.69 0.78
N THR A 49 -5.80 -10.80 1.00
CA THR A 49 -6.27 -11.98 1.73
C THR A 49 -6.05 -11.86 3.22
N TYR A 50 -5.12 -10.99 3.62
CA TYR A 50 -4.99 -10.55 5.01
C TYR A 50 -6.32 -9.97 5.48
N VAL A 51 -6.89 -10.51 6.55
CA VAL A 51 -8.17 -10.04 7.09
C VAL A 51 -8.06 -8.58 7.54
N ASN A 52 -6.98 -8.26 8.26
CA ASN A 52 -6.70 -6.96 8.88
C ASN A 52 -5.23 -6.53 8.67
N TRP A 53 -4.95 -5.23 8.72
CA TRP A 53 -3.57 -4.72 8.63
C TRP A 53 -2.65 -5.25 9.73
N HIS A 54 -3.20 -5.55 10.91
CA HIS A 54 -2.44 -6.12 12.02
C HIS A 54 -1.87 -7.51 11.71
N VAL A 55 -2.50 -8.30 10.83
CA VAL A 55 -2.01 -9.64 10.45
C VAL A 55 -0.98 -9.60 9.33
N VAL A 56 -0.84 -8.47 8.63
CA VAL A 56 0.20 -8.28 7.61
C VAL A 56 1.57 -8.45 8.29
N PRO A 57 2.46 -9.31 7.77
CA PRO A 57 3.75 -9.59 8.39
C PRO A 57 4.56 -8.31 8.64
N ASN A 58 5.11 -8.19 9.86
CA ASN A 58 5.96 -7.05 10.21
C ASN A 58 7.20 -6.95 9.31
N LYS A 59 7.70 -8.10 8.82
CA LYS A 59 8.79 -8.16 7.84
C LYS A 59 8.42 -7.40 6.55
N LEU A 60 7.25 -7.70 5.98
CA LEU A 60 6.77 -7.02 4.77
C LEU A 60 6.58 -5.51 5.01
N LYS A 61 5.95 -5.12 6.13
CA LYS A 61 5.79 -3.71 6.50
C LYS A 61 7.14 -2.99 6.56
N LYS A 62 8.14 -3.65 7.17
CA LYS A 62 9.50 -3.11 7.27
C LYS A 62 10.13 -2.98 5.88
N GLU A 63 10.03 -3.99 5.02
CA GLU A 63 10.56 -3.94 3.64
C GLU A 63 9.95 -2.79 2.84
N LEU A 64 8.63 -2.57 2.92
CA LEU A 64 7.96 -1.45 2.24
C LEU A 64 8.43 -0.08 2.77
N TRP A 65 8.65 0.03 4.08
CA TRP A 65 9.24 1.22 4.68
C TRP A 65 10.69 1.45 4.24
N GLU A 66 11.54 0.41 4.31
CA GLU A 66 12.93 0.45 3.86
C GLU A 66 13.02 0.87 2.40
N TYR A 67 12.13 0.35 1.55
CA TYR A 67 12.04 0.74 0.15
C TYR A 67 11.58 2.20 -0.02
N THR A 68 10.68 2.70 0.82
CA THR A 68 10.24 4.10 0.77
C THR A 68 11.35 5.07 1.18
N ARG A 69 12.08 4.77 2.27
CA ARG A 69 13.18 5.63 2.77
C ARG A 69 14.43 5.65 1.88
N VAL A 70 14.50 4.76 0.88
CA VAL A 70 15.52 4.81 -0.17
C VAL A 70 15.33 6.06 -1.04
N TYR A 71 14.09 6.42 -1.35
CA TYR A 71 13.76 7.54 -2.25
C TYR A 71 13.37 8.83 -1.51
N TYR A 72 12.92 8.70 -0.25
CA TYR A 72 12.41 9.79 0.58
C TYR A 72 13.06 9.80 1.96
N SER A 73 12.91 10.88 2.74
CA SER A 73 13.48 11.07 4.09
C SER A 73 13.45 9.82 5.00
N ASN A 74 14.42 9.73 5.93
CA ASN A 74 14.43 8.69 6.98
C ASN A 74 13.34 8.91 8.04
N GLU A 75 12.65 10.04 8.00
CA GLU A 75 11.59 10.41 8.92
C GLU A 75 10.21 10.04 8.37
N GLY A 76 9.20 9.93 9.23
CA GLY A 76 7.83 9.68 8.79
C GLY A 76 7.39 8.24 8.71
N GLN A 77 8.13 7.30 9.32
CA GLN A 77 7.76 5.88 9.34
C GLN A 77 6.30 5.66 9.78
N LYS A 78 5.86 6.38 10.83
CA LYS A 78 4.50 6.30 11.35
C LYS A 78 3.47 6.71 10.30
N TRP A 79 3.73 7.79 9.57
CA TRP A 79 2.88 8.25 8.48
C TRP A 79 2.83 7.22 7.36
N VAL A 80 3.98 6.71 6.91
CA VAL A 80 4.04 5.70 5.85
C VAL A 80 3.25 4.45 6.23
N TYR A 81 3.34 3.95 7.46
CA TYR A 81 2.53 2.82 7.90
C TYR A 81 1.03 3.11 7.93
N SER A 82 0.62 4.33 8.32
CA SER A 82 -0.78 4.73 8.25
C SER A 82 -1.26 4.78 6.79
N THR A 83 -0.50 5.43 5.92
CA THR A 83 -0.84 5.57 4.49
C THR A 83 -0.87 4.22 3.78
N LEU A 84 0.06 3.30 4.08
CA LEU A 84 0.04 1.93 3.55
C LEU A 84 -1.25 1.19 3.96
N ASN A 85 -1.63 1.29 5.24
CA ASN A 85 -2.85 0.69 5.75
C ASN A 85 -4.09 1.28 5.06
N ASP A 86 -4.20 2.60 5.00
CA ASP A 86 -5.35 3.29 4.41
C ASP A 86 -5.48 2.99 2.92
N ALA A 87 -4.36 2.98 2.18
CA ALA A 87 -4.33 2.63 0.77
C ALA A 87 -4.73 1.17 0.53
N TRP A 88 -4.22 0.23 1.34
CA TRP A 88 -4.59 -1.18 1.25
C TRP A 88 -6.06 -1.41 1.59
N ARG A 89 -6.59 -0.80 2.66
CA ARG A 89 -8.01 -0.89 3.03
C ARG A 89 -8.91 -0.30 1.95
N GLY A 90 -8.54 0.86 1.42
CA GLY A 90 -9.25 1.56 0.34
C GLY A 90 -9.25 0.76 -0.97
N TYR A 91 -8.22 -0.05 -1.22
CA TYR A 91 -8.18 -0.96 -2.37
C TYR A 91 -8.97 -2.27 -2.13
N LYS A 92 -8.85 -2.84 -0.93
CA LYS A 92 -9.52 -4.10 -0.55
C LYS A 92 -11.05 -3.96 -0.54
N SER A 93 -11.58 -2.87 0.01
CA SER A 93 -13.03 -2.72 0.19
C SER A 93 -13.81 -2.75 -1.14
N PRO A 94 -13.47 -1.96 -2.17
CA PRO A 94 -14.12 -2.05 -3.48
C PRO A 94 -13.95 -3.41 -4.14
N MET A 95 -12.78 -4.06 -3.98
CA MET A 95 -12.54 -5.39 -4.55
C MET A 95 -13.44 -6.44 -3.91
N LYS A 96 -13.64 -6.39 -2.58
CA LYS A 96 -14.59 -7.25 -1.87
C LYS A 96 -16.02 -7.03 -2.37
N THR A 97 -16.43 -5.77 -2.49
CA THR A 97 -17.78 -5.42 -2.95
C THR A 97 -18.04 -5.86 -4.40
N LYS A 98 -17.06 -5.68 -5.28
CA LYS A 98 -17.22 -5.99 -6.72
C LYS A 98 -17.19 -7.48 -7.01
N HIS A 99 -16.35 -8.24 -6.31
CA HIS A 99 -16.07 -9.64 -6.65
C HIS A 99 -16.73 -10.66 -5.71
N TYR A 100 -17.06 -10.30 -4.47
CA TYR A 100 -17.43 -11.29 -3.45
C TYR A 100 -18.82 -11.10 -2.86
N SER A 101 -19.30 -9.87 -2.63
CA SER A 101 -20.58 -9.65 -1.93
C SER A 101 -21.83 -9.97 -2.76
N ASN A 102 -21.71 -10.12 -4.08
CA ASN A 102 -22.85 -10.48 -4.95
C ASN A 102 -22.96 -11.99 -5.23
N LEU A 103 -22.08 -12.81 -4.65
CA LEU A 103 -22.07 -14.26 -4.86
C LEU A 103 -22.47 -14.96 -3.54
N PRO A 104 -23.59 -15.70 -3.51
CA PRO A 104 -24.08 -16.34 -2.30
C PRO A 104 -23.26 -17.59 -1.92
N ASN A 105 -22.56 -18.19 -2.88
CA ASN A 105 -21.87 -19.46 -2.71
C ASN A 105 -20.33 -19.29 -2.79
N ASP A 106 -19.58 -19.97 -1.91
CA ASP A 106 -18.12 -19.83 -1.81
C ASP A 106 -17.39 -20.38 -3.04
N ASP A 107 -17.95 -21.38 -3.72
CA ASP A 107 -17.40 -21.92 -4.96
C ASP A 107 -17.48 -20.91 -6.13
N GLU A 108 -18.54 -20.09 -6.19
CA GLU A 108 -18.67 -19.05 -7.21
C GLU A 108 -17.69 -17.89 -6.97
N ARG A 109 -17.42 -17.56 -5.70
CA ARG A 109 -16.38 -16.58 -5.32
C ARG A 109 -15.01 -17.04 -5.76
N ARG A 110 -14.71 -18.34 -5.63
CA ARG A 110 -13.46 -18.94 -6.11
C ARG A 110 -13.34 -18.92 -7.64
N ALA A 111 -14.45 -19.08 -8.35
CA ALA A 111 -14.49 -19.10 -9.82
C ALA A 111 -14.35 -17.70 -10.46
N LYS A 112 -14.85 -16.63 -9.84
CA LYS A 112 -14.74 -15.23 -10.33
C LYS A 112 -13.49 -14.48 -9.85
N ARG A 113 -12.51 -15.22 -9.35
CA ARG A 113 -11.21 -14.73 -8.90
C ARG A 113 -10.49 -14.00 -10.06
N PRO A 114 -10.04 -12.75 -9.88
CA PRO A 114 -9.10 -12.11 -10.79
C PRO A 114 -7.82 -12.97 -10.94
N ASP A 115 -7.28 -13.11 -12.16
CA ASP A 115 -6.10 -13.96 -12.42
C ASP A 115 -4.86 -13.56 -11.61
N ASP A 116 -4.80 -12.29 -11.17
CA ASP A 116 -3.72 -11.74 -10.34
C ASP A 116 -3.71 -12.23 -8.88
N ILE A 117 -4.71 -13.01 -8.43
CA ILE A 117 -4.80 -13.49 -7.04
C ILE A 117 -4.54 -15.01 -6.97
N PRO A 118 -3.52 -15.50 -6.24
CA PRO A 118 -3.27 -16.94 -6.09
C PRO A 118 -4.42 -17.72 -5.40
N LEU A 119 -4.56 -19.01 -5.71
CA LEU A 119 -5.65 -19.86 -5.18
C LEU A 119 -5.55 -20.13 -3.66
N GLU A 120 -4.34 -20.15 -3.10
CA GLU A 120 -4.09 -20.42 -1.67
C GLU A 120 -4.63 -19.30 -0.77
N ASP A 121 -4.78 -18.13 -1.36
CA ASP A 121 -5.16 -16.88 -0.75
C ASP A 121 -6.70 -16.82 -0.48
N LEU A 122 -7.47 -17.73 -1.08
CA LEU A 122 -8.94 -17.78 -0.98
C LEU A 122 -9.48 -18.49 0.28
N LYS A 123 -8.65 -19.14 1.10
CA LYS A 123 -9.10 -19.93 2.26
C LYS A 123 -9.60 -19.11 3.45
N HIS A 124 -9.45 -17.79 3.41
CA HIS A 124 -9.72 -16.88 4.54
C HIS A 124 -10.72 -15.76 4.22
N PHE A 125 -11.45 -15.85 3.09
CA PHE A 125 -12.50 -14.90 2.74
C PHE A 125 -13.79 -15.11 3.52
#